data_AF-G2WR05-F1
#
_entry.id   AF-G2WR05-F1
#
_cell.length_a   1.000
_cell.length_b   1.000
_cell.length_c   1.000
_cell.angle_alpha   90.00
_cell.angle_beta   90.00
_cell.angle_gamma   90.00
#
_symmetry.space_group_name_H-M   'P 1'
#
loop_
_entity.id
_entity.type
_entity.pdbx_description
1 polymer ?
#
loop_
_entity_poly.entity_id
_entity_poly.type
_entity_poly.pdbx_seq_one_letter_code
_entity_poly.pdbx_strand_id
1 'polypeptide(L)'
;MVYADGMPPPKERTFLPGMNFEAAKLMYGGIDSLRKNVEGLKCMYLNVLVTDPEHQGRGAGKLLMQWGADEADRLGLATFLESSEAGHVLYPKFGFQDVEPLVVSLAEFGLERPYRAWGMVRPAKE
;
A
#
# COMPACT_ATOMS: atom_id res chain seq x y z
N MET A 1 10.80 2.81 1.51
CA MET A 1 11.31 4.16 1.84
C MET A 1 11.28 4.32 3.34
N VAL A 2 12.27 4.97 3.95
CA VAL A 2 12.27 5.23 5.40
C VAL A 2 11.87 6.68 5.64
N TYR A 3 10.83 6.90 6.44
CA TYR A 3 10.37 8.21 6.87
C TYR A 3 10.65 8.38 8.37
N ALA A 4 11.90 8.73 8.69
CA ALA A 4 12.36 8.88 10.08
C ALA A 4 11.76 10.11 10.79
N ASP A 5 11.32 11.10 10.02
CA ASP A 5 10.72 12.35 10.51
C ASP A 5 9.19 12.34 10.47
N GLY A 6 8.59 11.19 10.11
CA GLY A 6 7.15 11.02 9.96
C GLY A 6 6.71 10.91 8.50
N MET A 7 5.65 10.14 8.26
CA MET A 7 5.06 9.97 6.93
C MET A 7 4.58 11.34 6.39
N PRO A 8 5.06 11.78 5.22
CA PRO A 8 4.60 13.02 4.61
C PRO A 8 3.21 12.85 3.96
N PRO A 9 2.51 13.96 3.68
CA PRO A 9 1.32 13.91 2.84
C PRO A 9 1.62 13.28 1.47
N PRO A 10 0.62 12.68 0.82
CA PRO A 10 0.77 12.17 -0.55
C PRO A 10 1.30 13.26 -1.49
N LYS A 11 2.24 12.88 -2.37
CA LYS A 11 2.69 13.76 -3.44
C LYS A 11 1.58 13.91 -4.47
N GLU A 12 1.48 15.10 -5.05
CA GLU A 12 0.58 15.32 -6.18
C GLU A 12 0.92 14.37 -7.32
N ARG A 13 -0.12 13.76 -7.91
CA ARG A 13 0.03 12.77 -8.97
C ARG A 13 -0.02 13.44 -10.33
N THR A 14 0.95 13.13 -11.17
CA THR A 14 0.91 13.47 -12.59
C THR A 14 0.46 12.23 -13.36
N PHE A 15 -0.58 12.40 -14.18
CA PHE A 15 -1.13 11.33 -15.01
C PHE A 15 -0.62 11.47 -16.46
N LEU A 16 -0.36 10.34 -17.11
CA LEU A 16 0.21 10.30 -18.46
C LEU A 16 -0.86 10.49 -19.54
N PRO A 17 -0.48 10.96 -20.74
CA PRO A 17 -1.38 10.99 -21.90
C PRO A 17 -1.99 9.61 -22.17
N GLY A 18 -3.30 9.57 -22.45
CA GLY A 18 -4.05 8.33 -22.69
C GLY A 18 -4.62 7.67 -21.44
N MET A 19 -4.30 8.16 -20.24
CA MET A 19 -4.99 7.75 -19.03
C MET A 19 -6.38 8.39 -18.94
N ASN A 20 -7.37 7.65 -18.45
CA ASN A 20 -8.62 8.25 -18.01
C ASN A 20 -8.37 9.01 -16.69
N PHE A 21 -8.25 10.33 -16.78
CA PHE A 21 -7.89 11.19 -15.65
C PHE A 21 -8.89 11.15 -14.50
N GLU A 22 -10.19 11.12 -14.80
CA GLU A 22 -11.23 11.09 -13.76
C GLU A 22 -11.20 9.76 -13.01
N ALA A 23 -11.09 8.64 -13.73
CA ALA A 23 -10.94 7.31 -13.11
C ALA A 23 -9.66 7.20 -12.27
N ALA A 24 -8.54 7.71 -12.82
CA ALA A 24 -7.25 7.69 -12.14
C ALA A 24 -7.26 8.56 -10.87
N LYS A 25 -7.82 9.77 -10.95
CA LYS A 25 -7.98 10.67 -9.80
C LYS A 25 -8.83 10.04 -8.71
N LEU A 26 -9.95 9.40 -9.08
CA LEU A 26 -10.83 8.76 -8.13
C LEU A 26 -10.15 7.56 -7.43
N MET A 27 -9.54 6.66 -8.20
CA MET A 27 -8.85 5.48 -7.67
C MET A 27 -7.64 5.88 -6.82
N TYR A 28 -6.70 6.62 -7.41
CA TYR A 28 -5.45 6.94 -6.73
C TYR A 28 -5.61 7.98 -5.62
N GLY A 29 -6.53 8.93 -5.76
CA GLY A 29 -6.88 9.85 -4.69
C GLY A 29 -7.50 9.13 -3.49
N GLY A 30 -8.31 8.09 -3.74
CA GLY A 30 -8.79 7.19 -2.70
C GLY A 30 -7.64 6.48 -1.98
N ILE A 31 -6.68 5.91 -2.72
CA ILE A 31 -5.50 5.23 -2.14
C ILE A 31 -4.67 6.22 -1.31
N ASP A 32 -4.40 7.41 -1.86
CA ASP A 32 -3.65 8.47 -1.17
C ASP A 32 -4.32 8.90 0.12
N SER A 33 -5.66 8.92 0.16
CA SER A 33 -6.41 9.28 1.37
C SER A 33 -6.14 8.34 2.55
N LEU A 34 -5.71 7.09 2.30
CA LEU A 34 -5.40 6.12 3.36
C LEU A 34 -4.17 6.55 4.19
N ARG A 35 -3.30 7.41 3.64
CA ARG A 35 -2.13 7.93 4.36
C ARG A 35 -2.47 8.85 5.52
N LYS A 36 -3.70 9.42 5.55
CA LYS A 36 -4.19 10.20 6.70
C LYS A 36 -4.10 9.41 8.01
N ASN A 37 -4.21 8.08 7.93
CA ASN A 37 -4.18 7.19 9.09
C ASN A 37 -2.78 7.03 9.71
N VAL A 38 -1.73 7.47 9.01
CA VAL A 38 -0.34 7.32 9.43
C VAL A 38 0.44 8.62 9.27
N GLU A 39 -0.23 9.76 9.09
CA GLU A 39 0.42 11.07 8.96
C GLU A 39 1.30 11.35 10.20
N GLY A 40 2.55 11.75 9.97
CA GLY A 40 3.52 11.98 11.04
C GLY A 40 4.09 10.71 11.70
N LEU A 41 3.58 9.52 11.38
CA LEU A 41 4.12 8.26 11.91
C LEU A 41 5.51 8.01 11.34
N LYS A 42 6.50 7.84 12.22
CA LYS A 42 7.84 7.37 11.83
C LYS A 42 7.74 5.92 11.39
N CYS A 43 7.95 5.66 10.10
CA CYS A 43 7.75 4.34 9.55
C CYS A 43 8.64 4.05 8.34
N MET A 44 8.79 2.78 8.03
CA MET A 44 9.21 2.34 6.71
C MET A 44 7.97 2.11 5.83
N TYR A 45 7.91 2.82 4.72
CA TYR A 45 6.84 2.74 3.74
C TYR A 45 7.19 1.77 2.60
N LEU A 46 6.34 0.77 2.38
CA LEU A 46 6.41 -0.08 1.20
C LEU A 46 5.56 0.54 0.08
N ASN A 47 6.22 1.19 -0.87
CA ASN A 47 5.55 1.90 -1.97
C ASN A 47 5.04 0.97 -3.07
N VAL A 48 5.86 0.00 -3.48
CA VAL A 48 5.53 -0.95 -4.54
C VAL A 48 6.17 -2.29 -4.22
N LEU A 49 5.36 -3.34 -4.28
CA LEU A 49 5.81 -4.73 -4.30
C LEU A 49 5.00 -5.46 -5.36
N VAL A 50 5.69 -5.95 -6.38
CA VAL A 50 5.07 -6.67 -7.49
C VAL A 50 5.88 -7.91 -7.79
N THR A 51 5.19 -8.96 -8.20
CA THR A 51 5.79 -10.17 -8.77
C THR A 51 5.19 -10.38 -10.14
N ASP A 52 6.06 -10.65 -11.11
CA ASP A 52 5.67 -11.00 -12.46
C ASP A 52 4.58 -12.10 -12.43
N PRO A 53 3.46 -11.96 -13.17
CA PRO A 53 2.35 -12.91 -13.11
C PRO A 53 2.75 -14.37 -13.36
N GLU A 54 3.71 -14.63 -14.26
CA GLU A 54 4.19 -15.99 -14.56
C GLU A 54 5.04 -16.59 -13.42
N HIS A 55 5.43 -15.75 -12.46
CA HIS A 55 6.29 -16.10 -11.33
C HIS A 55 5.59 -15.97 -9.97
N GLN A 56 4.29 -15.66 -9.95
CA GLN A 56 3.48 -15.59 -8.72
C GLN A 56 3.31 -16.98 -8.08
N GLY A 57 2.96 -17.00 -6.79
CA GLY A 57 2.75 -18.26 -6.05
C GLY A 57 4.02 -19.04 -5.68
N ARG A 58 5.21 -18.53 -6.03
CA ARG A 58 6.51 -19.20 -5.82
C ARG A 58 7.34 -18.64 -4.66
N GLY A 59 6.79 -17.69 -3.89
CA GLY A 59 7.40 -17.17 -2.67
C GLY A 59 8.25 -15.90 -2.81
N ALA A 60 8.44 -15.35 -4.02
CA ALA A 60 9.23 -14.13 -4.22
C ALA A 60 8.74 -12.95 -3.36
N GLY A 61 7.43 -12.67 -3.37
CA GLY A 61 6.84 -11.62 -2.52
C GLY A 61 7.05 -11.88 -1.02
N LYS A 62 7.04 -13.15 -0.57
CA LYS A 62 7.30 -13.51 0.83
C LYS A 62 8.75 -13.19 1.21
N LEU A 63 9.72 -13.51 0.35
CA LEU A 63 11.14 -13.24 0.61
C LEU A 63 11.42 -11.73 0.72
N LEU A 64 10.85 -10.94 -0.20
CA LEU A 64 10.99 -9.48 -0.16
C LEU A 64 10.31 -8.87 1.07
N MET A 65 9.12 -9.35 1.44
CA MET A 65 8.45 -8.91 2.66
C MET A 65 9.21 -9.28 3.94
N GLN A 66 9.82 -10.47 4.00
CA GLN A 66 10.63 -10.86 5.14
C GLN A 66 11.81 -9.90 5.32
N TRP A 67 12.56 -9.65 4.25
CA TRP A 67 13.67 -8.71 4.29
C TRP A 67 13.22 -7.31 4.75
N GLY A 68 12.09 -6.81 4.24
CA GLY A 68 11.55 -5.51 4.65
C GLY A 68 11.12 -5.48 6.12
N ALA A 69 10.46 -6.54 6.60
CA ALA A 69 10.06 -6.64 8.00
C ALA A 69 11.28 -6.70 8.94
N ASP A 70 12.31 -7.44 8.56
CA ASP A 70 13.57 -7.55 9.33
C ASP A 70 14.29 -6.20 9.38
N GLU A 71 14.31 -5.45 8.29
CA GLU A 71 14.91 -4.12 8.24
C GLU A 71 14.13 -3.10 9.09
N ALA A 72 12.79 -3.15 9.08
CA ALA A 72 11.98 -2.32 9.96
C ALA A 72 12.20 -2.65 11.44
N ASP A 73 12.33 -3.93 11.78
CA ASP A 73 12.64 -4.38 13.14
C ASP A 73 14.03 -3.86 13.56
N ARG A 74 15.04 -3.97 12.69
CA ARG A 74 16.39 -3.46 12.95
C ARG A 74 16.41 -1.95 13.20
N LEU A 75 15.53 -1.21 12.52
CA LEU A 75 15.41 0.24 12.67
C LEU A 75 14.49 0.66 13.82
N GLY A 76 13.78 -0.27 14.47
CA GLY A 76 12.78 0.04 15.49
C GLY A 76 11.61 0.87 14.94
N LEU A 77 11.25 0.67 13.67
CA LEU A 77 10.22 1.45 12.98
C LEU A 77 8.97 0.62 12.72
N ALA A 78 7.81 1.28 12.78
CA ALA A 78 6.59 0.73 12.21
C ALA A 78 6.71 0.61 10.68
N THR A 79 5.83 -0.16 10.06
CA THR A 79 5.73 -0.25 8.59
C THR A 79 4.31 0.03 8.14
N PHE A 80 4.19 0.70 6.99
CA PHE A 80 2.91 1.03 6.39
C PHE A 80 2.92 0.70 4.89
N LEU A 81 1.74 0.32 4.37
CA LEU A 81 1.49 0.09 2.96
C LEU A 81 0.01 0.29 2.62
N GLU A 82 -0.27 0.53 1.35
CA GLU A 82 -1.61 0.39 0.78
C GLU A 82 -1.66 -0.93 -0.03
N SER A 83 -2.52 -1.86 0.39
CA SER A 83 -2.64 -3.18 -0.24
C SER A 83 -3.69 -3.17 -1.34
N SER A 84 -3.42 -3.89 -2.43
CA SER A 84 -4.45 -4.32 -3.38
C SER A 84 -5.18 -5.55 -2.83
N GLU A 85 -6.39 -5.80 -3.34
CA GLU A 85 -7.16 -7.01 -2.99
C GLU A 85 -6.37 -8.31 -3.21
N ALA A 86 -5.62 -8.41 -4.32
CA ALA A 86 -4.80 -9.59 -4.61
C ALA A 86 -3.60 -9.74 -3.65
N GLY A 87 -3.02 -8.62 -3.20
CA GLY A 87 -1.86 -8.62 -2.31
C GLY A 87 -2.21 -8.77 -0.83
N HIS A 88 -3.44 -8.43 -0.44
CA HIS A 88 -3.89 -8.33 0.96
C HIS A 88 -3.54 -9.57 1.79
N VAL A 89 -3.77 -10.77 1.26
CA VAL A 89 -3.52 -12.05 1.95
C VAL A 89 -2.05 -12.29 2.36
N LEU A 90 -1.10 -11.56 1.76
CA LEU A 90 0.33 -11.69 2.09
C LEU A 90 0.67 -10.99 3.40
N TYR A 91 0.19 -9.77 3.60
CA TYR A 91 0.70 -8.85 4.61
C TYR A 91 0.39 -9.24 6.06
N PRO A 92 -0.80 -9.79 6.40
CA PRO A 92 -1.09 -10.27 7.76
C PRO A 92 -0.11 -11.32 8.27
N LYS A 93 0.50 -12.11 7.36
CA LYS A 93 1.53 -13.11 7.70
C LYS A 93 2.81 -12.50 8.28
N PHE A 94 3.00 -11.19 8.11
CA PHE A 94 4.12 -10.42 8.64
C PHE A 94 3.74 -9.50 9.80
N GLY A 95 2.49 -9.59 10.30
CA GLY A 95 1.99 -8.78 11.40
C GLY A 95 1.36 -7.45 10.99
N PHE A 96 1.05 -7.25 9.71
CA PHE A 96 0.25 -6.12 9.28
C PHE A 96 -1.22 -6.29 9.69
N GLN A 97 -1.83 -5.19 10.08
CA GLN A 97 -3.22 -5.07 10.48
C GLN A 97 -3.90 -4.01 9.62
N ASP A 98 -5.17 -4.24 9.28
CA ASP A 98 -5.97 -3.28 8.53
C ASP A 98 -6.27 -2.06 9.41
N VAL A 99 -6.08 -0.86 8.84
CA VAL A 99 -6.44 0.40 9.49
C VAL A 99 -7.73 0.95 8.92
N GLU A 100 -7.86 0.96 7.58
CA GLU A 100 -9.08 1.43 6.90
C GLU A 100 -9.22 0.76 5.53
N PRO A 101 -10.40 0.19 5.21
CA PRO A 101 -10.71 -0.29 3.87
C PRO A 101 -11.11 0.90 2.97
N LEU A 102 -10.64 0.88 1.73
CA LEU A 102 -11.06 1.77 0.65
C LEU A 102 -11.93 0.98 -0.33
N VAL A 103 -13.10 1.53 -0.67
CA VAL A 103 -13.96 1.03 -1.76
C VAL A 103 -14.26 2.17 -2.70
N VAL A 104 -13.82 2.05 -3.95
CA VAL A 104 -14.03 3.06 -5.01
C VAL A 104 -14.88 2.45 -6.11
N SER A 105 -16.07 3.03 -6.34
CA SER A 105 -16.88 2.68 -7.51
C SER A 105 -16.25 3.27 -8.77
N LEU A 106 -16.08 2.45 -9.79
CA LEU A 106 -15.63 2.87 -11.12
C LEU A 106 -16.68 2.49 -12.20
N ALA A 107 -17.94 2.34 -11.79
CA ALA A 107 -19.04 1.92 -12.66
C ALA A 107 -19.26 2.90 -13.82
N GLU A 108 -19.10 4.20 -13.59
CA GLU A 108 -19.17 5.24 -14.63
C GLU A 108 -18.11 5.06 -15.74
N PHE A 109 -17.06 4.29 -15.46
CA PHE A 109 -15.98 3.97 -16.40
C PHE A 109 -16.06 2.54 -16.94
N GLY A 110 -17.19 1.84 -16.73
CA GLY A 110 -17.45 0.50 -17.27
C GLY A 110 -16.92 -0.66 -16.43
N LEU A 111 -16.49 -0.42 -15.18
CA LEU A 111 -16.09 -1.49 -14.26
C LEU A 111 -17.26 -1.94 -13.38
N GLU A 112 -17.64 -3.21 -13.48
CA GLU A 112 -18.75 -3.77 -12.70
C GLU A 112 -18.42 -3.93 -11.21
N ARG A 113 -17.17 -4.29 -10.89
CA ARG A 113 -16.73 -4.47 -9.51
C ARG A 113 -16.01 -3.21 -9.02
N PRO A 114 -16.29 -2.75 -7.79
CA PRO A 114 -15.55 -1.62 -7.22
C PRO A 114 -14.09 -2.01 -6.99
N TYR A 115 -13.21 -1.03 -7.10
CA TYR A 115 -11.83 -1.18 -6.69
C TYR A 115 -11.74 -1.21 -5.16
N ARG A 116 -10.97 -2.16 -4.62
CA ARG A 116 -10.76 -2.32 -3.18
C ARG A 116 -9.28 -2.26 -2.84
N ALA A 117 -8.98 -1.51 -1.78
CA ALA A 117 -7.64 -1.42 -1.20
C ALA A 117 -7.73 -1.27 0.32
N TRP A 118 -6.64 -1.47 1.02
CA TRP A 118 -6.58 -1.27 2.47
C TRP A 118 -5.30 -0.54 2.85
N GLY A 119 -5.42 0.46 3.71
CA GLY A 119 -4.27 0.96 4.45
C GLY A 119 -3.92 -0.05 5.53
N MET A 120 -2.70 -0.55 5.55
CA MET A 120 -2.25 -1.55 6.52
C MET A 120 -1.01 -1.07 7.26
N VAL A 121 -0.98 -1.30 8.58
CA VAL A 121 0.15 -0.96 9.43
C VAL A 121 0.65 -2.19 10.18
N ARG A 122 1.96 -2.32 10.30
CA ARG A 122 2.60 -3.24 11.24
C ARG A 122 3.37 -2.39 12.26
N PRO A 123 3.03 -2.45 13.55
CA PRO A 123 3.72 -1.70 14.60
C PRO A 123 5.21 -2.03 14.66
N ALA A 124 6.01 -1.12 15.23
CA ALA A 124 7.39 -1.42 15.61
C ALA A 124 7.39 -2.53 16.67
N LYS A 125 8.36 -3.44 16.62
CA LYS A 125 8.59 -4.38 17.72
C LYS A 125 9.24 -3.65 18.89
N GLU A 126 8.81 -3.99 20.10
CA GLU A 126 9.45 -3.59 21.35
C GLU A 126 10.84 -4.22 21.52
#